data_AF-A0A380ECY0-F1
#
_entry.id   AF-A0A380ECY0-F1
#
_cell.length_a   1.000
_cell.length_b   1.000
_cell.length_c   1.000
_cell.angle_alpha   90.00
_cell.angle_beta   90.00
_cell.angle_gamma   90.00
#
_symmetry.space_group_name_H-M   'P 1'
#
loop_
_entity.id
_entity.type
_entity.pdbx_description
1 polymer ?
#
loop_
_entity_poly.entity_id
_entity_poly.type
_entity_poly.pdbx_seq_one_letter_code
_entity_poly.pdbx_strand_id
1 'polypeptide(L)' 'MYYSYGNYEAFARPKKPENVENKSAYLIGSGLASLAAACF' A
#
# COMPACT_ATOMS: atom_id res chain seq x y z
N MET A 1 -4.45 9.55 -3.80
CA MET A 1 -4.52 9.31 -2.34
C MET A 1 -5.44 10.37 -1.76
N TYR A 2 -6.39 9.99 -0.92
CA TYR A 2 -7.30 10.90 -0.23
C TYR A 2 -7.40 10.48 1.24
N TYR A 3 -7.74 11.43 2.12
CA TYR A 3 -7.98 11.13 3.52
C TYR A 3 -9.46 10.82 3.72
N SER A 4 -9.72 9.76 4.47
CA SER A 4 -11.06 9.33 4.85
C SER A 4 -11.10 8.95 6.33
N TYR A 5 -12.30 8.94 6.89
CA TYR A 5 -12.54 8.62 8.29
C TYR A 5 -13.82 7.78 8.43
N GLY A 6 -13.85 6.89 9.43
CA GLY A 6 -14.98 6.01 9.73
C GLY A 6 -14.78 4.55 9.31
N ASN A 7 -15.64 3.67 9.84
CA ASN A 7 -15.48 2.22 9.75
C ASN A 7 -15.55 1.66 8.33
N TYR A 8 -16.29 2.32 7.43
CA TYR A 8 -16.44 1.83 6.06
C TYR A 8 -15.09 1.76 5.34
N GLU A 9 -14.34 2.86 5.36
CA GLU A 9 -13.02 2.95 4.69
C GLU A 9 -11.94 2.17 5.45
N ALA A 10 -12.07 2.00 6.77
CA ALA A 10 -11.14 1.18 7.57
C ALA A 10 -11.20 -0.32 7.23
N PHE A 11 -12.36 -0.82 6.79
CA PHE A 11 -12.55 -2.23 6.41
C PHE A 11 -12.69 -2.44 4.89
N ALA A 12 -12.76 -1.36 4.11
CA ALA A 12 -12.81 -1.43 2.66
C ALA A 12 -11.51 -2.04 2.12
N ARG A 13 -11.64 -3.01 1.21
CA ARG A 13 -10.48 -3.62 0.54
C ARG A 13 -10.23 -2.90 -0.79
N PRO A 14 -9.01 -2.35 -1.02
CA PRO A 14 -8.70 -1.68 -2.28
C PRO A 14 -8.72 -2.68 -3.44
N LYS A 15 -9.11 -2.19 -4.62
CA LYS A 15 -9.01 -2.97 -5.86
C LYS A 15 -7.55 -3.06 -6.29
N LYS A 16 -7.20 -4.15 -6.97
CA LYS A 16 -5.88 -4.31 -7.60
C LYS A 16 -5.63 -3.14 -8.56
N PRO A 17 -4.56 -2.34 -8.37
CA PRO A 17 -4.25 -1.26 -9.27
C PRO A 17 -3.90 -1.76 -10.68
N GLU A 18 -4.19 -0.94 -11.69
CA GLU A 18 -3.90 -1.30 -13.08
C GLU A 18 -2.39 -1.41 -13.34
N ASN A 19 -2.00 -2.43 -14.12
CA ASN A 19 -0.62 -2.67 -14.53
C ASN A 19 0.38 -2.90 -13.39
N VAL A 20 -0.08 -3.27 -12.18
CA VAL A 20 0.82 -3.56 -11.05
C VAL A 20 1.73 -4.76 -11.31
N GLU A 21 1.28 -5.74 -12.11
CA GLU A 21 2.05 -6.96 -12.45
C GLU A 21 3.35 -6.66 -13.21
N ASN A 22 3.41 -5.55 -13.92
CA ASN A 22 4.57 -5.16 -14.72
C ASN A 22 5.50 -4.18 -13.98
N LYS A 23 5.27 -3.95 -12.68
CA LYS A 23 6.01 -2.99 -11.87
C LYS A 23 6.76 -3.71 -10.76
N SER A 24 8.03 -3.34 -10.58
CA SER A 24 8.86 -3.79 -9.46
C SER A 24 9.24 -2.60 -8.58
N ALA A 25 9.32 -2.82 -7.26
CA ALA A 25 9.73 -1.81 -6.29
C ALA A 25 11.06 -2.21 -5.64
N TYR A 26 11.95 -1.23 -5.44
CA TYR A 26 13.21 -1.41 -4.73
C TYR A 26 13.17 -0.58 -3.45
N LEU A 27 13.33 -1.25 -2.31
CA LEU A 27 13.32 -0.63 -0.99
C LEU A 27 14.73 -0.68 -0.40
N ILE A 28 15.29 0.49 -0.07
CA ILE A 28 16.65 0.61 0.45
C ILE A 28 16.59 0.75 1.96
N GLY A 29 17.17 -0.24 2.65
CA GLY A 29 17.16 -0.33 4.11
C GLY A 29 16.05 -1.23 4.65
N SER A 30 16.25 -1.72 5.87
CA SER A 30 15.37 -2.70 6.55
C SER A 30 14.61 -2.10 7.74
N GLY A 31 14.47 -0.78 7.78
CA GLY A 31 13.71 -0.09 8.83
C GLY A 31 12.21 -0.28 8.71
N LEU A 32 11.47 0.12 9.75
CA LEU A 32 10.00 -0.01 9.83
C LEU A 32 9.27 0.62 8.63
N ALA A 33 9.75 1.74 8.11
CA ALA A 33 9.16 2.39 6.94
C ALA A 33 9.28 1.53 5.66
N SER A 34 10.44 0.89 5.47
CA SER A 34 10.69 0.00 4.34
C SER A 34 9.81 -1.25 4.42
N LEU A 35 9.75 -1.86 5.62
CA LEU A 35 8.88 -3.02 5.86
C LEU A 35 7.39 -2.68 5.70
N ALA A 36 6.96 -1.50 6.16
CA ALA A 36 5.58 -1.05 5.97
C ALA A 36 5.23 -0.88 4.49
N ALA A 37 6.11 -0.26 3.70
CA ALA A 37 5.92 -0.10 2.25
C ALA A 37 5.94 -1.43 1.48
N ALA A 38 6.60 -2.47 2.00
CA ALA A 38 6.58 -3.81 1.42
C ALA A 38 5.30 -4.60 1.76
N CYS A 39 4.69 -4.32 2.92
CA CYS A 39 3.59 -5.09 3.48
C CYS A 39 2.21 -4.56 3.06
N PHE A 40 2.06 -3.24 2.95
CA PHE A 40 0.81 -2.53 2.66
C PHE A 40 0.81 -1.96 1.25
#